data_AF-D3HR25-F1
#
_entry.id   AF-D3HR25-F1
#
_cell.length_a   1.000
_cell.length_b   1.000
_cell.length_c   1.000
_cell.angle_alpha   90.00
_cell.angle_beta   90.00
_cell.angle_gamma   90.00
#
_symmetry.space_group_name_H-M   'P 1'
#
loop_
_entity.id
_entity.type
_entity.pdbx_description
1 polymer ?
#
loop_
_entity_poly.entity_id
_entity_poly.type
_entity_poly.pdbx_seq_one_letter_code
_entity_poly.pdbx_strand_id
1 'polypeptide(L)'
;MGLEIYTWKSSRKGLGFTTPVKSTLLGGNVGHAAVELTFPADEKGDELAKKYQDIRGLAISKRTEIVPEQQADGNYKPKEQINYFVYFSWWPGNSNGHHINSHRDDLEAEWRHEPSHKIKSYTKGYLYGENVPEDNKTNVKGSLVREKTITKVKEFSHAHLKHDIENDPAYKELTARKDALLAENKLLTDKLTNYMQEVKQARIENREPNKALDLTEAENAQCSMIPKEISRISAQIDLCKRDFEERHLSVGEAPAAIVRIPTTYDHNAPDFALDAEKILEEMASLSQSAVAYNYTKFNCSTTATQVVKAGIDDELKMTMEAGGFDVEKASKAYISTPTSFCAFSKKIQSELLHLNTKQDIVEQRQNDAPDRSPAIEIDFKARLRDITQESRKVEERNEVDTGFVRRR
;
A
#
# COMPACT_ATOMS: atom_id res chain seq x y z
N MET A 1 -0.07 -4.60 -8.58
CA MET A 1 -0.79 -4.29 -7.32
C MET A 1 0.10 -4.69 -6.15
N GLY A 2 -0.25 -4.32 -4.93
CA GLY A 2 0.54 -4.69 -3.77
C GLY A 2 0.45 -3.71 -2.62
N LEU A 3 1.43 -3.80 -1.74
CA LEU A 3 1.61 -2.91 -0.60
C LEU A 3 2.53 -1.76 -0.99
N GLU A 4 1.97 -0.56 -1.12
CA GLU A 4 2.74 0.68 -1.23
C GLU A 4 3.09 1.21 0.16
N ILE A 5 4.34 1.62 0.34
CA ILE A 5 4.87 2.09 1.60
C ILE A 5 5.39 3.51 1.39
N TYR A 6 4.76 4.45 2.06
CA TYR A 6 5.09 5.87 1.99
C TYR A 6 5.90 6.26 3.21
N THR A 7 7.04 6.94 2.99
CA THR A 7 7.85 7.48 4.09
C THR A 7 8.23 8.93 3.82
N TRP A 8 7.96 9.79 4.79
CA TRP A 8 8.35 11.19 4.79
C TRP A 8 9.57 11.38 5.66
N LYS A 9 10.49 12.24 5.22
CA LYS A 9 11.78 12.50 5.90
C LYS A 9 12.64 11.24 6.14
N SER A 10 12.41 10.17 5.38
CA SER A 10 13.35 9.06 5.30
C SER A 10 14.63 9.52 4.60
N SER A 11 15.78 9.09 5.10
CA SER A 11 17.09 9.45 4.56
C SER A 11 17.81 8.22 4.03
N ARG A 12 18.76 8.42 3.11
CA ARG A 12 19.62 7.33 2.60
C ARG A 12 20.76 6.94 3.57
N LYS A 13 20.99 7.72 4.65
CA LYS A 13 22.15 7.57 5.54
C LYS A 13 21.80 7.86 7.01
N GLY A 14 22.25 6.99 7.93
CA GLY A 14 22.16 7.19 9.39
C GLY A 14 20.99 6.46 10.06
N LEU A 15 20.91 6.57 11.40
CA LEU A 15 19.87 5.94 12.24
C LEU A 15 18.53 6.70 12.23
N GLY A 16 18.40 7.79 11.46
CA GLY A 16 17.16 8.56 11.34
C GLY A 16 16.83 9.50 12.52
N PHE A 17 17.66 9.56 13.57
CA PHE A 17 17.39 10.33 14.79
C PHE A 17 17.68 11.83 14.72
N THR A 18 18.53 12.25 13.79
CA THR A 18 18.89 13.67 13.66
C THR A 18 17.69 14.53 13.28
N THR A 19 16.81 14.01 12.42
CA THR A 19 15.61 14.73 11.97
C THR A 19 14.63 14.97 13.12
N PRO A 20 14.20 13.97 13.90
CA PRO A 20 13.32 14.23 15.04
C PRO A 20 13.88 15.23 16.06
N VAL A 21 15.15 15.09 16.43
CA VAL A 21 15.80 16.02 17.38
C VAL A 21 15.79 17.44 16.82
N LYS A 22 16.14 17.61 15.55
CA LYS A 22 16.13 18.91 14.88
C LYS A 22 14.73 19.50 14.84
N SER A 23 13.72 18.72 14.49
CA SER A 23 12.33 19.17 14.38
C SER A 23 11.76 19.58 15.75
N THR A 24 12.06 18.84 16.82
CA THR A 24 11.67 19.25 18.19
C THR A 24 12.33 20.57 18.60
N LEU A 25 13.62 20.75 18.31
CA LEU A 25 14.37 21.94 18.73
C LEU A 25 14.02 23.17 17.89
N LEU A 26 13.98 23.04 16.57
CA LEU A 26 13.89 24.17 15.64
C LEU A 26 12.50 24.34 15.01
N GLY A 27 11.57 23.44 15.33
CA GLY A 27 10.27 23.34 14.68
C GLY A 27 10.38 22.49 13.41
N GLY A 28 9.31 21.78 13.10
CA GLY A 28 9.28 20.83 11.98
C GLY A 28 8.51 19.57 12.26
N ASN A 29 8.31 18.77 11.22
CA ASN A 29 7.80 17.43 11.37
C ASN A 29 8.96 16.45 11.64
N VAL A 30 8.73 15.44 12.48
CA VAL A 30 9.67 14.36 12.77
C VAL A 30 9.72 13.31 11.65
N GLY A 31 8.79 13.40 10.71
CA GLY A 31 8.59 12.48 9.60
C GLY A 31 7.53 11.43 9.91
N HIS A 32 6.97 10.85 8.86
CA HIS A 32 5.81 9.96 8.94
C HIS A 32 5.99 8.71 8.08
N ALA A 33 5.19 7.70 8.38
CA ALA A 33 5.13 6.46 7.63
C ALA A 33 3.68 6.02 7.49
N ALA A 34 3.33 5.60 6.28
CA ALA A 34 2.01 5.09 5.96
C ALA A 34 2.13 3.92 4.99
N VAL A 35 1.05 3.17 4.88
CA VAL A 35 0.94 2.01 4.00
C VAL A 35 -0.39 2.06 3.26
N GLU A 36 -0.38 1.58 2.03
CA GLU A 36 -1.59 1.40 1.24
C GLU A 36 -1.57 0.02 0.60
N LEU A 37 -2.63 -0.75 0.85
CA LEU A 37 -2.82 -2.04 0.22
C LEU A 37 -3.75 -1.87 -0.99
N THR A 38 -3.35 -2.43 -2.12
CA THR A 38 -4.18 -2.53 -3.33
C THR A 38 -4.38 -3.98 -3.76
N PHE A 39 -5.58 -4.33 -4.21
CA PHE A 39 -5.91 -5.65 -4.74
C PHE A 39 -7.05 -5.56 -5.78
N PRO A 40 -7.19 -6.52 -6.72
CA PRO A 40 -8.23 -6.51 -7.73
C PRO A 40 -9.64 -6.47 -7.14
N ALA A 41 -10.57 -5.81 -7.83
CA ALA A 41 -12.00 -5.93 -7.56
C ALA A 41 -12.63 -7.10 -8.36
N ASP A 42 -12.08 -8.30 -8.16
CA ASP A 42 -12.63 -9.56 -8.69
C ASP A 42 -13.44 -10.31 -7.60
N GLU A 43 -13.89 -11.53 -7.87
CA GLU A 43 -14.69 -12.31 -6.91
C GLU A 43 -13.98 -12.50 -5.56
N LYS A 44 -12.68 -12.83 -5.58
CA LYS A 44 -11.88 -13.00 -4.35
C LYS A 44 -11.66 -11.66 -3.63
N GLY A 45 -11.36 -10.60 -4.39
CA GLY A 45 -11.21 -9.26 -3.86
C GLY A 45 -12.50 -8.73 -3.24
N ASP A 46 -13.65 -8.99 -3.84
CA ASP A 46 -14.97 -8.64 -3.31
C ASP A 46 -15.26 -9.36 -1.99
N GLU A 47 -14.90 -10.65 -1.86
CA GLU A 47 -15.00 -11.39 -0.61
C GLU A 47 -14.10 -10.81 0.48
N LEU A 48 -12.83 -10.52 0.14
CA LEU A 48 -11.87 -9.90 1.05
C LEU A 48 -12.35 -8.53 1.51
N ALA A 49 -12.77 -7.66 0.59
CA ALA A 49 -13.31 -6.35 0.92
C ALA A 49 -14.55 -6.45 1.82
N LYS A 50 -15.49 -7.34 1.51
CA LYS A 50 -16.70 -7.57 2.33
C LYS A 50 -16.36 -8.03 3.74
N LYS A 51 -15.31 -8.83 3.92
CA LYS A 51 -14.86 -9.31 5.24
C LYS A 51 -14.40 -8.18 6.16
N TYR A 52 -13.73 -7.16 5.61
CA TYR A 52 -13.10 -6.09 6.41
C TYR A 52 -13.79 -4.72 6.32
N GLN A 53 -14.74 -4.50 5.39
CA GLN A 53 -15.38 -3.19 5.16
C GLN A 53 -16.15 -2.62 6.36
N ASP A 54 -16.59 -3.47 7.30
CA ASP A 54 -17.37 -3.05 8.48
C ASP A 54 -16.51 -2.72 9.70
N ILE A 55 -15.20 -2.87 9.58
CA ILE A 55 -14.27 -2.66 10.69
C ILE A 55 -14.13 -1.16 10.92
N ARG A 56 -14.54 -0.74 12.13
CA ARG A 56 -14.43 0.66 12.54
C ARG A 56 -13.00 1.14 12.39
N GLY A 57 -12.82 2.19 11.59
CA GLY A 57 -11.54 2.84 11.41
C GLY A 57 -10.72 2.33 10.23
N LEU A 58 -11.24 1.36 9.48
CA LEU A 58 -10.72 0.97 8.19
C LEU A 58 -11.61 1.56 7.10
N ALA A 59 -11.02 2.11 6.04
CA ALA A 59 -11.76 2.60 4.89
C ALA A 59 -11.27 1.89 3.64
N ILE A 60 -12.17 1.15 3.00
CA ILE A 60 -11.92 0.40 1.77
C ILE A 60 -12.76 1.04 0.68
N SER A 61 -12.18 1.38 -0.47
CA SER A 61 -12.93 1.86 -1.63
C SER A 61 -12.32 1.34 -2.93
N LYS A 62 -12.97 1.62 -4.06
CA LYS A 62 -12.53 1.25 -5.40
C LYS A 62 -11.88 2.43 -6.11
N ARG A 63 -10.87 2.13 -6.92
CA ARG A 63 -10.25 3.07 -7.86
C ARG A 63 -9.89 2.39 -9.16
N THR A 64 -9.85 3.17 -10.23
CA THR A 64 -9.42 2.71 -11.56
C THR A 64 -7.91 2.91 -11.70
N GLU A 65 -7.19 1.85 -12.01
CA GLU A 65 -5.75 1.86 -12.24
C GLU A 65 -5.40 1.26 -13.61
N ILE A 66 -4.26 1.67 -14.17
CA ILE A 66 -3.68 1.05 -15.36
C ILE A 66 -2.67 0.01 -14.91
N VAL A 67 -2.95 -1.26 -15.20
CA VAL A 67 -2.11 -2.41 -14.85
C VAL A 67 -1.52 -3.06 -16.11
N PRO A 68 -0.34 -3.69 -16.02
CA PRO A 68 0.20 -4.49 -17.11
C PRO A 68 -0.54 -5.84 -17.19
N GLU A 69 -1.10 -6.16 -18.35
CA GLU A 69 -1.71 -7.45 -18.64
C GLU A 69 -0.84 -8.22 -19.64
N GLN A 70 -0.42 -9.43 -19.27
CA GLN A 70 0.31 -10.31 -20.17
C GLN A 70 -0.63 -10.86 -21.24
N GLN A 71 -0.24 -10.70 -22.49
CA GLN A 71 -0.96 -11.19 -23.66
C GLN A 71 -0.50 -12.63 -23.98
N ALA A 72 -1.25 -13.34 -24.83
CA ALA A 72 -0.93 -14.71 -25.23
C ALA A 72 0.42 -14.85 -25.97
N ASP A 73 0.95 -13.75 -26.53
CA ASP A 73 2.25 -13.69 -27.18
C ASP A 73 3.41 -13.41 -26.21
N GLY A 74 3.12 -13.31 -24.90
CA GLY A 74 4.07 -13.00 -23.84
C GLY A 74 4.37 -11.50 -23.66
N ASN A 75 3.84 -10.62 -24.52
CA ASN A 75 4.00 -9.17 -24.38
C ASN A 75 3.04 -8.60 -23.33
N TYR A 76 3.39 -7.47 -22.72
CA TYR A 76 2.52 -6.75 -21.79
C TYR A 76 1.83 -5.57 -22.47
N LYS A 77 0.53 -5.41 -22.22
CA LYS A 77 -0.24 -4.22 -22.61
C LYS A 77 -0.87 -3.55 -21.40
N PRO A 78 -1.02 -2.22 -21.41
CA PRO A 78 -1.76 -1.53 -20.37
C PRO A 78 -3.24 -1.90 -20.47
N LYS A 79 -3.84 -2.24 -19.33
CA LYS A 79 -5.27 -2.50 -19.17
C LYS A 79 -5.80 -1.67 -18.03
N GLU A 80 -6.95 -1.05 -18.23
CA GLU A 80 -7.70 -0.43 -17.14
C GLU A 80 -8.33 -1.54 -16.28
N GLN A 81 -8.10 -1.46 -14.98
CA GLN A 81 -8.63 -2.40 -14.00
C GLN A 81 -9.17 -1.64 -12.78
N ILE A 82 -10.30 -2.12 -12.26
CA ILE A 82 -10.87 -1.61 -11.02
C ILE A 82 -10.23 -2.40 -9.87
N ASN A 83 -9.64 -1.66 -8.92
CA ASN A 83 -8.96 -2.22 -7.77
C ASN A 83 -9.56 -1.66 -6.49
N TYR A 84 -9.61 -2.48 -5.45
CA TYR A 84 -9.77 -2.01 -4.10
C TYR A 84 -8.47 -1.37 -3.61
N PHE A 85 -8.61 -0.32 -2.79
CA PHE A 85 -7.50 0.27 -2.06
C PHE A 85 -7.89 0.52 -0.60
N VAL A 86 -6.90 0.38 0.27
CA VAL A 86 -7.00 0.59 1.71
C VAL A 86 -5.78 1.35 2.18
N TYR A 87 -5.98 2.58 2.61
CA TYR A 87 -4.90 3.42 3.15
C TYR A 87 -4.91 3.37 4.68
N PHE A 88 -3.74 3.24 5.28
CA PHE A 88 -3.58 3.24 6.73
C PHE A 88 -2.34 4.01 7.16
N SER A 89 -2.53 4.93 8.09
CA SER A 89 -1.44 5.59 8.81
C SER A 89 -1.83 5.91 10.25
N TRP A 90 -0.85 5.99 11.15
CA TRP A 90 -1.08 6.13 12.60
C TRP A 90 -0.52 7.44 13.15
N TRP A 91 -1.36 8.28 13.73
CA TRP A 91 -1.05 9.64 14.19
C TRP A 91 -1.28 9.84 15.69
N PRO A 92 -0.58 10.80 16.33
CA PRO A 92 -0.88 11.20 17.70
C PRO A 92 -2.28 11.84 17.79
N GLY A 93 -3.05 11.50 18.83
CA GLY A 93 -4.34 12.12 19.14
C GLY A 93 -4.48 12.54 20.61
N ASN A 94 -5.51 13.34 20.92
CA ASN A 94 -5.69 14.01 22.22
C ASN A 94 -5.85 13.05 23.42
N SER A 95 -6.31 11.82 23.18
CA SER A 95 -6.51 10.81 24.23
C SER A 95 -5.94 9.43 23.87
N ASN A 96 -5.83 9.10 22.58
CA ASN A 96 -5.19 7.90 22.02
C ASN A 96 -4.48 8.26 20.69
N GLY A 97 -3.67 7.34 20.14
CA GLY A 97 -3.34 7.43 18.71
C GLY A 97 -4.62 7.33 17.88
N HIS A 98 -4.66 8.00 16.73
CA HIS A 98 -5.76 7.87 15.77
C HIS A 98 -5.22 7.47 14.41
N HIS A 99 -6.02 6.75 13.62
CA HIS A 99 -5.64 6.40 12.25
C HIS A 99 -6.14 7.46 11.27
N ILE A 100 -5.38 7.66 10.19
CA ILE A 100 -5.79 8.43 9.02
C ILE A 100 -5.89 7.46 7.84
N ASN A 101 -7.00 7.56 7.10
CA ASN A 101 -7.34 6.66 6.01
C ASN A 101 -7.32 7.38 4.65
N SER A 102 -6.56 8.46 4.54
CA SER A 102 -6.49 9.32 3.36
C SER A 102 -5.04 9.72 3.12
N HIS A 103 -4.56 9.47 1.90
CA HIS A 103 -3.22 9.86 1.49
C HIS A 103 -3.04 11.38 1.53
N ARG A 104 -4.02 12.14 1.04
CA ARG A 104 -4.00 13.62 1.10
C ARG A 104 -3.91 14.18 2.49
N ASP A 105 -4.58 13.57 3.47
CA ASP A 105 -4.51 14.06 4.85
C ASP A 105 -3.08 13.97 5.40
N ASP A 106 -2.34 12.90 5.05
CA ASP A 106 -0.91 12.78 5.38
C ASP A 106 -0.06 13.81 4.63
N LEU A 107 -0.27 13.99 3.31
CA LEU A 107 0.43 15.00 2.51
C LEU A 107 0.24 16.41 3.09
N GLU A 108 -0.99 16.76 3.47
CA GLU A 108 -1.33 18.04 4.07
C GLU A 108 -0.78 18.18 5.49
N ALA A 109 -0.83 17.13 6.31
CA ALA A 109 -0.29 17.15 7.67
C ALA A 109 1.24 17.33 7.65
N GLU A 110 1.94 16.60 6.78
CA GLU A 110 3.37 16.73 6.54
C GLU A 110 3.71 18.13 6.04
N TRP A 111 2.91 18.66 5.10
CA TRP A 111 3.03 20.03 4.67
C TRP A 111 2.88 20.98 5.84
N ARG A 112 1.78 21.01 6.60
CA ARG A 112 1.52 22.03 7.62
C ARG A 112 2.69 22.22 8.60
N HIS A 113 3.31 21.14 9.03
CA HIS A 113 4.32 21.17 10.09
C HIS A 113 5.76 21.36 9.60
N GLU A 114 6.02 21.35 8.28
CA GLU A 114 7.38 21.39 7.76
C GLU A 114 7.94 22.82 7.55
N PRO A 115 9.15 23.16 8.05
CA PRO A 115 9.84 24.39 7.67
C PRO A 115 10.37 24.28 6.23
N SER A 116 9.76 25.01 5.30
CA SER A 116 10.27 25.09 3.93
C SER A 116 11.35 26.18 3.79
N HIS A 117 12.16 26.06 2.75
CA HIS A 117 12.98 27.19 2.30
C HIS A 117 12.09 28.38 1.91
N LYS A 118 12.61 29.59 2.12
CA LYS A 118 11.91 30.81 1.71
C LYS A 118 11.76 30.83 0.19
N ILE A 119 10.52 30.91 -0.31
CA ILE A 119 10.26 31.12 -1.75
C ILE A 119 10.96 32.42 -2.17
N LYS A 120 11.75 32.35 -3.26
CA LYS A 120 12.43 33.52 -3.83
C LYS A 120 11.39 34.53 -4.32
N SER A 121 11.67 35.84 -4.17
CA SER A 121 10.69 36.90 -4.46
C SER A 121 10.13 36.85 -5.88
N TYR A 122 10.94 36.54 -6.89
CA TYR A 122 10.47 36.43 -8.28
C TYR A 122 9.49 35.25 -8.45
N THR A 123 9.76 34.10 -7.84
CA THR A 123 8.87 32.92 -7.87
C THR A 123 7.57 33.22 -7.15
N LYS A 124 7.64 33.95 -6.03
CA LYS A 124 6.45 34.40 -5.29
C LYS A 124 5.54 35.28 -6.15
N GLY A 125 6.13 36.24 -6.88
CA GLY A 125 5.38 37.10 -7.81
C GLY A 125 4.79 36.33 -8.99
N TYR A 126 5.51 35.34 -9.52
CA TYR A 126 5.00 34.49 -10.59
C TYR A 126 3.85 33.59 -10.13
N LEU A 127 3.94 33.01 -8.93
CA LEU A 127 2.94 32.07 -8.42
C LEU A 127 1.68 32.74 -7.87
N TYR A 128 1.84 33.88 -7.20
CA TYR A 128 0.76 34.49 -6.42
C TYR A 128 0.44 35.94 -6.82
N GLY A 129 1.24 36.56 -7.69
CA GLY A 129 1.13 37.99 -7.95
C GLY A 129 1.48 38.83 -6.72
N GLU A 130 0.66 39.85 -6.43
CA GLU A 130 0.91 40.80 -5.34
C GLU A 130 0.59 40.22 -3.95
N ASN A 131 -0.37 39.30 -3.86
CA ASN A 131 -0.90 38.79 -2.59
C ASN A 131 -0.81 37.27 -2.50
N VAL A 132 -0.27 36.74 -1.40
CA VAL A 132 -0.25 35.29 -1.17
C VAL A 132 -1.50 34.85 -0.43
N PRO A 133 -2.27 33.90 -0.98
CA PRO A 133 -3.41 33.32 -0.28
C PRO A 133 -3.02 32.76 1.10
N GLU A 134 -3.91 32.89 2.08
CA GLU A 134 -3.66 32.40 3.44
C GLU A 134 -3.41 30.88 3.49
N ASP A 135 -4.05 30.11 2.60
CA ASP A 135 -3.85 28.65 2.50
C ASP A 135 -2.41 28.25 2.17
N ASN A 136 -1.59 29.18 1.66
CA ASN A 136 -0.17 28.97 1.37
C ASN A 136 0.74 29.48 2.50
N LYS A 137 0.17 29.75 3.68
CA LYS A 137 0.91 30.13 4.89
C LYS A 137 0.70 29.08 5.97
N THR A 138 1.76 28.77 6.69
CA THR A 138 1.70 27.92 7.87
C THR A 138 2.57 28.49 8.99
N ASN A 139 2.28 28.13 10.22
CA ASN A 139 3.11 28.51 11.36
C ASN A 139 3.96 27.32 11.80
N VAL A 140 5.25 27.57 11.98
CA VAL A 140 6.19 26.59 12.53
C VAL A 140 6.74 27.13 13.84
N LYS A 141 6.77 26.27 14.86
CA LYS A 141 7.27 26.57 16.19
C LYS A 141 8.15 25.42 16.67
N GLY A 142 9.28 25.75 17.30
CA GLY A 142 10.16 24.81 17.96
C GLY A 142 10.44 25.21 19.40
N SER A 143 11.06 24.33 20.18
CA SER A 143 11.43 24.65 21.56
C SER A 143 12.44 25.80 21.67
N LEU A 144 13.32 25.97 20.67
CA LEU A 144 14.35 27.01 20.60
C LEU A 144 14.02 28.13 19.61
N VAL A 145 12.89 28.05 18.90
CA VAL A 145 12.53 28.98 17.83
C VAL A 145 11.12 29.51 18.07
N ARG A 146 11.00 30.84 18.17
CA ARG A 146 9.69 31.51 18.27
C ARG A 146 8.83 31.14 17.06
N GLU A 147 7.53 31.10 17.28
CA GLU A 147 6.57 30.82 16.21
C GLU A 147 6.79 31.78 15.02
N LYS A 148 6.89 31.19 13.83
CA LYS A 148 7.17 31.91 12.60
C LYS A 148 6.20 31.46 11.52
N THR A 149 5.56 32.43 10.88
CA THR A 149 4.78 32.19 9.66
C THR A 149 5.71 32.01 8.47
N ILE A 150 5.50 30.91 7.74
CA ILE A 150 6.24 30.52 6.56
C ILE A 150 5.26 30.47 5.39
N THR A 151 5.65 31.05 4.27
CA THR A 151 4.92 30.94 3.01
C THR A 151 5.51 29.84 2.15
N LYS A 152 4.67 28.92 1.69
CA LYS A 152 5.05 27.82 0.82
C LYS A 152 3.87 27.37 -0.04
N VAL A 153 4.15 26.72 -1.17
CA VAL A 153 3.07 26.28 -2.06
C VAL A 153 2.37 25.09 -1.45
N LYS A 154 1.05 25.18 -1.28
CA LYS A 154 0.21 24.09 -0.76
C LYS A 154 -0.24 23.13 -1.85
N GLU A 155 -0.67 23.67 -2.98
CA GLU A 155 -1.36 22.88 -4.01
C GLU A 155 -1.09 23.43 -5.41
N PHE A 156 -0.91 22.53 -6.37
CA PHE A 156 -0.94 22.81 -7.80
C PHE A 156 -1.96 21.93 -8.49
N SER A 157 -2.83 22.54 -9.33
CA SER A 157 -3.77 21.80 -10.17
C SER A 157 -3.21 21.62 -11.58
N HIS A 158 -3.22 20.38 -12.06
CA HIS A 158 -2.75 19.99 -13.39
C HIS A 158 -3.94 19.87 -14.35
N ALA A 159 -4.29 20.97 -15.01
CA ALA A 159 -5.48 21.04 -15.88
C ALA A 159 -5.53 19.96 -16.98
N HIS A 160 -4.38 19.50 -17.47
CA HIS A 160 -4.27 18.46 -18.51
C HIS A 160 -4.54 17.03 -17.99
N LEU A 161 -4.48 16.82 -16.67
CA LEU A 161 -4.81 15.55 -16.00
C LEU A 161 -6.25 15.56 -15.47
N LYS A 162 -6.97 16.68 -15.61
CA LYS A 162 -8.32 16.80 -15.10
C LYS A 162 -9.27 16.00 -15.99
N HIS A 163 -9.78 14.91 -15.43
CA HIS A 163 -10.79 14.06 -16.05
C HIS A 163 -12.14 14.25 -15.36
N ASP A 164 -13.20 13.84 -16.05
CA ASP A 164 -14.54 13.81 -15.49
C ASP A 164 -14.74 12.49 -14.74
N ILE A 165 -15.05 12.57 -13.45
CA ILE A 165 -15.26 11.40 -12.60
C ILE A 165 -16.45 10.56 -13.07
N GLU A 166 -17.43 11.19 -13.72
CA GLU A 166 -18.58 10.49 -14.29
C GLU A 166 -18.17 9.49 -15.39
N ASN A 167 -16.93 9.56 -15.88
CA ASN A 167 -16.36 8.59 -16.81
C ASN A 167 -15.50 7.49 -16.16
N ASP A 168 -15.13 7.62 -14.88
CA ASP A 168 -14.27 6.67 -14.17
C ASP A 168 -15.00 5.31 -13.95
N PRO A 169 -14.42 4.18 -14.39
CA PRO A 169 -15.02 2.85 -14.24
C PRO A 169 -15.39 2.48 -12.80
N ALA A 170 -14.51 2.72 -11.83
CA ALA A 170 -14.76 2.41 -10.43
C ALA A 170 -15.94 3.23 -9.87
N TYR A 171 -15.99 4.53 -10.20
CA TYR A 171 -17.09 5.38 -9.80
C TYR A 171 -18.44 4.95 -10.40
N LYS A 172 -18.45 4.57 -11.69
CA LYS A 172 -19.64 4.03 -12.36
C LYS A 172 -20.14 2.75 -11.70
N GLU A 173 -19.24 1.83 -11.37
CA GLU A 173 -19.60 0.56 -10.73
C GLU A 173 -20.23 0.78 -9.35
N LEU A 174 -19.62 1.63 -8.52
CA LEU A 174 -20.15 1.98 -7.20
C LEU A 174 -21.52 2.66 -7.30
N THR A 175 -21.68 3.60 -8.24
CA THR A 175 -22.94 4.32 -8.45
C THR A 175 -24.04 3.39 -8.95
N ALA A 176 -23.75 2.53 -9.92
CA ALA A 176 -24.70 1.54 -10.44
C ALA A 176 -25.16 0.57 -9.33
N ARG A 177 -24.23 0.12 -8.46
CA ARG A 177 -24.58 -0.74 -7.33
C ARG A 177 -25.43 -0.01 -6.30
N LYS A 178 -25.14 1.26 -6.00
CA LYS A 178 -25.97 2.08 -5.12
C LYS A 178 -27.39 2.25 -5.67
N ASP A 179 -27.53 2.54 -6.96
CA ASP A 179 -28.82 2.72 -7.61
C ASP A 179 -29.64 1.41 -7.60
N ALA A 180 -28.98 0.27 -7.84
CA ALA A 180 -29.61 -1.05 -7.74
C ALA A 180 -30.15 -1.31 -6.32
N LEU A 181 -29.36 -1.03 -5.28
CA LEU A 181 -29.79 -1.17 -3.88
C LEU A 181 -30.94 -0.22 -3.51
N LEU A 182 -30.90 1.02 -4.01
CA LEU A 182 -31.99 1.98 -3.80
C LEU A 182 -33.29 1.52 -4.45
N ALA A 183 -33.21 0.96 -5.66
CA ALA A 183 -34.37 0.38 -6.36
C ALA A 183 -34.94 -0.84 -5.62
N GLU A 184 -34.07 -1.74 -5.14
CA GLU A 184 -34.46 -2.91 -4.34
C GLU A 184 -35.13 -2.48 -3.02
N ASN A 185 -34.51 -1.54 -2.29
CA ASN A 185 -35.07 -1.01 -1.04
C ASN A 185 -36.46 -0.39 -1.25
N LYS A 186 -36.64 0.34 -2.36
CA LYS A 186 -37.91 0.94 -2.72
C LYS A 186 -38.96 -0.14 -2.98
N LEU A 187 -38.62 -1.18 -3.75
CA LEU A 187 -39.54 -2.30 -4.04
C LEU A 187 -40.00 -3.00 -2.77
N LEU A 188 -39.09 -3.26 -1.83
CA LEU A 188 -39.43 -3.87 -0.52
C LEU A 188 -40.31 -2.94 0.33
N THR A 189 -40.00 -1.65 0.34
CA THR A 189 -40.77 -0.64 1.08
C THR A 189 -42.18 -0.48 0.50
N ASP A 190 -42.32 -0.49 -0.82
CA ASP A 190 -43.60 -0.44 -1.52
C ASP A 190 -44.44 -1.70 -1.23
N LYS A 191 -43.81 -2.89 -1.24
CA LYS A 191 -44.47 -4.15 -0.87
C LYS A 191 -44.98 -4.13 0.58
N LEU A 192 -44.15 -3.69 1.54
CA LEU A 192 -44.55 -3.54 2.94
C LEU A 192 -45.69 -2.53 3.11
N THR A 193 -45.65 -1.42 2.38
CA THR A 193 -46.70 -0.40 2.38
C THR A 193 -48.01 -0.97 1.87
N ASN A 194 -47.98 -1.73 0.78
CA ASN A 194 -49.17 -2.39 0.21
C ASN A 194 -49.76 -3.40 1.19
N TYR A 195 -48.94 -4.23 1.84
CA TYR A 195 -49.42 -5.15 2.87
C TYR A 195 -50.03 -4.42 4.06
N MET A 196 -49.43 -3.31 4.49
CA MET A 196 -49.97 -2.51 5.59
C MET A 196 -51.31 -1.85 5.26
N GLN A 197 -51.53 -1.47 4.00
CA GLN A 197 -52.84 -1.02 3.52
C GLN A 197 -53.85 -2.16 3.49
N GLU A 198 -53.44 -3.34 3.02
CA GLU A 198 -54.27 -4.55 3.02
C GLU A 198 -54.70 -4.95 4.43
N VAL A 199 -53.80 -4.91 5.41
CA VAL A 199 -54.13 -5.19 6.83
C VAL A 199 -55.20 -4.22 7.36
N LYS A 200 -55.10 -2.94 7.00
CA LYS A 200 -56.11 -1.93 7.37
C LYS A 200 -57.45 -2.22 6.70
N GLN A 201 -57.43 -2.56 5.40
CA GLN A 201 -58.65 -2.86 4.64
C GLN A 201 -59.34 -4.12 5.13
N ALA A 202 -58.58 -5.20 5.35
CA ALA A 202 -59.08 -6.46 5.90
C ALA A 202 -59.78 -6.27 7.25
N ARG A 203 -59.23 -5.39 8.10
CA ARG A 203 -59.83 -5.02 9.39
C ARG A 203 -61.16 -4.27 9.22
N ILE A 204 -61.27 -3.37 8.25
CA ILE A 204 -62.54 -2.66 7.93
C ILE A 204 -63.60 -3.66 7.44
N GLU A 205 -63.17 -4.63 6.64
CA GLU A 205 -64.02 -5.64 6.01
C GLU A 205 -64.31 -6.86 6.91
N ASN A 206 -63.75 -6.92 8.14
CA ASN A 206 -63.82 -8.06 9.05
C ASN A 206 -63.39 -9.40 8.40
N ARG A 207 -62.32 -9.37 7.61
CA ARG A 207 -61.69 -10.55 7.02
C ARG A 207 -60.22 -10.67 7.43
N GLU A 208 -59.64 -11.84 7.16
CA GLU A 208 -58.21 -12.05 7.32
C GLU A 208 -57.40 -11.29 6.23
N PRO A 209 -56.25 -10.68 6.56
CA PRO A 209 -55.36 -10.07 5.58
C PRO A 209 -54.76 -11.10 4.62
N ASN A 210 -54.56 -10.70 3.36
CA ASN A 210 -53.86 -11.52 2.38
C ASN A 210 -52.35 -11.59 2.69
N LYS A 211 -51.93 -12.69 3.32
CA LYS A 211 -50.52 -12.95 3.68
C LYS A 211 -49.57 -13.11 2.50
N ALA A 212 -50.07 -13.33 1.27
CA ALA A 212 -49.22 -13.40 0.09
C ALA A 212 -48.60 -12.03 -0.28
N LEU A 213 -49.17 -10.94 0.23
CA LEU A 213 -48.65 -9.58 0.05
C LEU A 213 -47.57 -9.22 1.10
N ASP A 214 -47.46 -10.00 2.17
CA ASP A 214 -46.46 -9.79 3.22
C ASP A 214 -45.03 -10.05 2.69
N LEU A 215 -44.05 -9.53 3.41
CA LEU A 215 -42.65 -9.85 3.17
C LEU A 215 -42.36 -11.29 3.59
N THR A 216 -41.61 -12.00 2.77
CA THR A 216 -40.99 -13.27 3.14
C THR A 216 -39.92 -13.06 4.20
N GLU A 217 -39.50 -14.13 4.87
CA GLU A 217 -38.41 -14.06 5.85
C GLU A 217 -37.09 -13.53 5.24
N ALA A 218 -36.78 -13.95 4.00
CA ALA A 218 -35.62 -13.47 3.26
C ALA A 218 -35.71 -11.96 2.93
N GLU A 219 -36.87 -11.49 2.45
CA GLU A 219 -37.11 -10.07 2.16
C GLU A 219 -37.07 -9.21 3.44
N ASN A 220 -37.59 -9.72 4.55
CA ASN A 220 -37.49 -9.06 5.86
C ASN A 220 -36.02 -8.92 6.31
N ALA A 221 -35.21 -9.97 6.14
CA ALA A 221 -33.78 -9.90 6.42
C ALA A 221 -33.09 -8.85 5.54
N GLN A 222 -33.41 -8.81 4.23
CA GLN A 222 -32.89 -7.82 3.30
C GLN A 222 -33.25 -6.38 3.66
N CYS A 223 -34.47 -6.12 4.15
CA CYS A 223 -34.88 -4.77 4.60
C CYS A 223 -33.95 -4.20 5.68
N SER A 224 -33.33 -5.05 6.49
CA SER A 224 -32.37 -4.63 7.52
C SER A 224 -30.93 -4.47 7.00
N MET A 225 -30.60 -5.14 5.89
CA MET A 225 -29.25 -5.20 5.33
C MET A 225 -29.03 -4.13 4.25
N ILE A 226 -29.99 -3.92 3.36
CA ILE A 226 -29.87 -2.97 2.24
C ILE A 226 -29.55 -1.54 2.71
N PRO A 227 -30.19 -0.97 3.76
CA PRO A 227 -29.83 0.36 4.24
C PRO A 227 -28.37 0.45 4.73
N LYS A 228 -27.84 -0.63 5.33
CA LYS A 228 -26.43 -0.69 5.73
C LYS A 228 -25.52 -0.72 4.51
N GLU A 229 -25.86 -1.51 3.50
CA GLU A 229 -25.10 -1.55 2.23
C GLU A 229 -25.12 -0.21 1.50
N ILE A 230 -26.26 0.49 1.45
CA ILE A 230 -26.36 1.84 0.85
C ILE A 230 -25.43 2.82 1.57
N SER A 231 -25.40 2.78 2.90
CA SER A 231 -24.50 3.61 3.70
C SER A 231 -23.03 3.30 3.40
N ARG A 232 -22.66 2.00 3.35
CA ARG A 232 -21.32 1.54 2.98
C ARG A 232 -20.90 2.06 1.62
N ILE A 233 -21.71 1.82 0.59
CA ILE A 233 -21.37 2.22 -0.78
C ILE A 233 -21.31 3.75 -0.91
N SER A 234 -22.15 4.49 -0.17
CA SER A 234 -22.04 5.94 -0.14
C SER A 234 -20.68 6.41 0.43
N ALA A 235 -20.21 5.78 1.51
CA ALA A 235 -18.87 6.07 2.04
C ALA A 235 -17.75 5.68 1.06
N GLN A 236 -17.90 4.57 0.33
CA GLN A 236 -16.95 4.18 -0.73
C GLN A 236 -16.93 5.21 -1.85
N ILE A 237 -18.09 5.68 -2.32
CA ILE A 237 -18.21 6.73 -3.34
C ILE A 237 -17.51 8.01 -2.89
N ASP A 238 -17.71 8.44 -1.65
CA ASP A 238 -17.07 9.66 -1.12
C ASP A 238 -15.54 9.52 -1.03
N LEU A 239 -15.03 8.32 -0.74
CA LEU A 239 -13.59 8.06 -0.76
C LEU A 239 -13.04 7.96 -2.20
N CYS A 240 -13.78 7.33 -3.12
CA CYS A 240 -13.45 7.23 -4.53
C CYS A 240 -13.36 8.62 -5.18
N LYS A 241 -14.30 9.52 -4.85
CA LYS A 241 -14.27 10.93 -5.27
C LYS A 241 -13.00 11.66 -4.83
N ARG A 242 -12.64 11.52 -3.56
CA ARG A 242 -11.43 12.15 -3.00
C ARG A 242 -10.16 11.61 -3.68
N ASP A 243 -10.02 10.29 -3.81
CA ASP A 243 -8.90 9.66 -4.52
C ASP A 243 -8.82 10.15 -5.97
N PHE A 244 -9.95 10.21 -6.68
CA PHE A 244 -10.00 10.69 -8.07
C PHE A 244 -9.59 12.17 -8.20
N GLU A 245 -10.08 13.03 -7.30
CA GLU A 245 -9.70 14.43 -7.26
C GLU A 245 -8.20 14.62 -7.02
N GLU A 246 -7.56 13.75 -6.24
CA GLU A 246 -6.13 13.83 -5.96
C GLU A 246 -5.26 13.56 -7.20
N ARG A 247 -5.72 12.77 -8.17
CA ARG A 247 -4.91 12.34 -9.34
C ARG A 247 -4.44 13.50 -10.23
N HIS A 248 -5.13 14.63 -10.21
CA HIS A 248 -4.78 15.82 -11.00
C HIS A 248 -4.20 16.96 -10.15
N LEU A 249 -3.93 16.70 -8.87
CA LEU A 249 -3.39 17.67 -7.93
C LEU A 249 -1.99 17.25 -7.46
N SER A 250 -1.14 18.23 -7.22
CA SER A 250 0.04 18.06 -6.37
C SER A 250 -0.20 18.81 -5.09
N VAL A 251 -0.56 18.08 -4.03
CA VAL A 251 -0.92 18.62 -2.72
C VAL A 251 0.18 18.32 -1.71
N GLY A 252 0.43 19.28 -0.83
CA GLY A 252 1.20 19.07 0.38
C GLY A 252 2.68 18.75 0.16
N GLU A 253 3.25 17.91 1.03
CA GLU A 253 4.65 17.47 0.96
C GLU A 253 4.69 16.03 0.45
N ALA A 254 5.36 15.79 -0.68
CA ALA A 254 5.46 14.45 -1.25
C ALA A 254 6.33 13.51 -0.38
N PRO A 255 6.06 12.19 -0.39
CA PRO A 255 6.90 11.20 0.30
C PRO A 255 8.35 11.27 -0.19
N ALA A 256 9.30 11.13 0.73
CA ALA A 256 10.72 11.08 0.40
C ALA A 256 11.12 9.75 -0.25
N ALA A 257 10.40 8.66 0.09
CA ALA A 257 10.53 7.38 -0.58
C ALA A 257 9.20 6.64 -0.60
N ILE A 258 8.96 5.95 -1.73
CA ILE A 258 7.87 5.01 -1.95
C ILE A 258 8.50 3.65 -2.21
N VAL A 259 8.09 2.61 -1.47
CA VAL A 259 8.51 1.22 -1.68
C VAL A 259 7.28 0.40 -2.03
N ARG A 260 7.37 -0.43 -3.06
CA ARG A 260 6.26 -1.26 -3.54
C ARG A 260 6.62 -2.73 -3.36
N ILE A 261 5.80 -3.46 -2.60
CA ILE A 261 6.03 -4.87 -2.33
C ILE A 261 4.85 -5.67 -2.90
N PRO A 262 5.09 -6.72 -3.72
CA PRO A 262 4.00 -7.52 -4.29
C PRO A 262 3.24 -8.28 -3.20
N THR A 263 1.97 -8.56 -3.46
CA THR A 263 1.09 -9.32 -2.57
C THR A 263 0.40 -10.49 -3.28
N THR A 264 -0.10 -11.46 -2.52
CA THR A 264 -0.74 -12.71 -3.02
C THR A 264 -2.03 -12.51 -3.83
N TYR A 265 -2.63 -11.32 -3.78
CA TYR A 265 -3.86 -11.00 -4.51
C TYR A 265 -3.60 -10.31 -5.86
N ASP A 266 -2.35 -10.16 -6.31
CA ASP A 266 -2.06 -9.67 -7.66
C ASP A 266 -2.27 -10.79 -8.70
N HIS A 267 -2.91 -10.49 -9.85
CA HIS A 267 -3.02 -11.45 -10.96
C HIS A 267 -1.66 -11.89 -11.51
N ASN A 268 -0.65 -11.04 -11.36
CA ASN A 268 0.74 -11.34 -11.69
C ASN A 268 1.58 -11.51 -10.41
N ALA A 269 0.97 -11.96 -9.31
CA ALA A 269 1.69 -12.18 -8.06
C ALA A 269 2.82 -13.18 -8.29
N PRO A 270 4.06 -12.86 -7.90
CA PRO A 270 5.14 -13.82 -7.92
C PRO A 270 4.93 -14.84 -6.78
N ASP A 271 5.60 -16.00 -6.88
CA ASP A 271 5.44 -17.09 -5.90
C ASP A 271 5.72 -16.64 -4.46
N PHE A 272 6.77 -15.85 -4.28
CA PHE A 272 7.10 -15.22 -3.00
C PHE A 272 6.58 -13.78 -2.97
N ALA A 273 5.41 -13.59 -2.35
CA ALA A 273 4.75 -12.32 -2.17
C ALA A 273 4.22 -12.18 -0.73
N LEU A 274 3.87 -10.96 -0.32
CA LEU A 274 3.25 -10.74 1.00
C LEU A 274 1.78 -11.17 1.00
N ASP A 275 1.31 -11.75 2.10
CA ASP A 275 -0.10 -12.10 2.29
C ASP A 275 -0.95 -10.83 2.47
N ALA A 276 -1.79 -10.53 1.47
CA ALA A 276 -2.66 -9.35 1.49
C ALA A 276 -3.74 -9.42 2.57
N GLU A 277 -4.27 -10.60 2.86
CA GLU A 277 -5.32 -10.79 3.86
C GLU A 277 -4.76 -10.57 5.26
N LYS A 278 -3.56 -11.10 5.55
CA LYS A 278 -2.86 -10.87 6.82
C LYS A 278 -2.48 -9.40 7.02
N ILE A 279 -2.06 -8.72 5.97
CA ILE A 279 -1.85 -7.26 5.99
C ILE A 279 -3.14 -6.53 6.39
N LEU A 280 -4.26 -6.87 5.75
CA LEU A 280 -5.55 -6.23 6.00
C LEU A 280 -6.09 -6.54 7.41
N GLU A 281 -5.88 -7.78 7.89
CA GLU A 281 -6.16 -8.20 9.25
C GLU A 281 -5.40 -7.37 10.29
N GLU A 282 -4.10 -7.10 10.05
CA GLU A 282 -3.30 -6.26 10.94
C GLU A 282 -3.71 -4.79 10.88
N MET A 283 -3.99 -4.24 9.69
CA MET A 283 -4.54 -2.89 9.55
C MET A 283 -5.86 -2.74 10.33
N ALA A 284 -6.74 -3.73 10.21
CA ALA A 284 -8.00 -3.80 10.95
C ALA A 284 -7.78 -3.84 12.47
N SER A 285 -6.90 -4.73 12.94
CA SER A 285 -6.54 -4.85 14.35
C SER A 285 -6.01 -3.53 14.91
N LEU A 286 -5.07 -2.89 14.20
CA LEU A 286 -4.48 -1.62 14.60
C LEU A 286 -5.50 -0.48 14.60
N SER A 287 -6.43 -0.44 13.63
CA SER A 287 -7.47 0.60 13.57
C SER A 287 -8.37 0.64 14.82
N GLN A 288 -8.50 -0.50 15.50
CA GLN A 288 -9.28 -0.66 16.73
C GLN A 288 -8.42 -0.67 17.99
N SER A 289 -7.10 -0.51 17.86
CA SER A 289 -6.16 -0.56 18.98
C SER A 289 -6.40 0.58 19.96
N ALA A 290 -6.46 0.23 21.25
CA ALA A 290 -6.52 1.20 22.35
C ALA A 290 -5.12 1.71 22.77
N VAL A 291 -4.05 1.27 22.10
CA VAL A 291 -2.68 1.64 22.47
C VAL A 291 -2.44 3.13 22.15
N ALA A 292 -2.05 3.89 23.16
CA ALA A 292 -1.73 5.30 22.98
C ALA A 292 -0.49 5.48 22.08
N TYR A 293 -0.51 6.52 21.26
CA TYR A 293 0.66 6.90 20.46
C TYR A 293 1.85 7.17 21.38
N ASN A 294 2.96 6.50 21.12
CA ASN A 294 4.20 6.70 21.84
C ASN A 294 5.34 6.86 20.83
N TYR A 295 5.94 8.04 20.83
CA TYR A 295 7.00 8.39 19.89
C TYR A 295 8.18 7.39 19.88
N THR A 296 8.51 6.75 21.01
CA THR A 296 9.64 5.82 21.09
C THR A 296 9.25 4.35 20.93
N LYS A 297 8.02 3.98 21.31
CA LYS A 297 7.59 2.57 21.40
C LYS A 297 6.49 2.18 20.40
N PHE A 298 5.57 3.09 20.09
CA PHE A 298 4.37 2.80 19.31
C PHE A 298 3.95 4.02 18.47
N ASN A 299 4.67 4.23 17.36
CA ASN A 299 4.49 5.36 16.45
C ASN A 299 4.07 4.87 15.04
N CYS A 300 3.94 5.79 14.08
CA CYS A 300 3.60 5.47 12.69
C CYS A 300 4.54 4.45 12.05
N SER A 301 5.84 4.54 12.29
CA SER A 301 6.83 3.62 11.73
C SER A 301 6.81 2.26 12.42
N THR A 302 6.41 2.17 13.69
CA THR A 302 6.22 0.89 14.40
C THR A 302 4.97 0.17 13.87
N THR A 303 3.85 0.88 13.77
CA THR A 303 2.58 0.33 13.28
C THR A 303 2.69 -0.11 11.82
N ALA A 304 3.31 0.72 10.96
CA ALA A 304 3.58 0.33 9.57
C ALA A 304 4.54 -0.88 9.46
N THR A 305 5.53 -1.00 10.36
CA THR A 305 6.36 -2.21 10.46
C THR A 305 5.53 -3.44 10.83
N GLN A 306 4.59 -3.32 11.76
CA GLN A 306 3.69 -4.43 12.14
C GLN A 306 2.85 -4.90 10.95
N VAL A 307 2.28 -3.97 10.19
CA VAL A 307 1.53 -4.29 8.96
C VAL A 307 2.38 -5.05 7.94
N VAL A 308 3.60 -4.58 7.65
CA VAL A 308 4.50 -5.28 6.71
C VAL A 308 4.88 -6.67 7.23
N LYS A 309 5.16 -6.80 8.54
CA LYS A 309 5.50 -8.09 9.15
C LYS A 309 4.34 -9.07 9.13
N ALA A 310 3.11 -8.61 9.31
CA ALA A 310 1.93 -9.47 9.29
C ALA A 310 1.75 -10.13 7.92
N GLY A 311 2.11 -9.44 6.83
CA GLY A 311 2.11 -10.00 5.48
C GLY A 311 3.19 -11.06 5.22
N ILE A 312 4.12 -11.30 6.15
CA ILE A 312 5.12 -12.36 6.02
C ILE A 312 4.59 -13.57 6.79
N ASP A 313 3.94 -14.49 6.09
CA ASP A 313 3.45 -15.73 6.70
C ASP A 313 4.61 -16.62 7.20
N ASP A 314 4.27 -17.66 7.96
CA ASP A 314 5.26 -18.54 8.57
C ASP A 314 6.10 -19.31 7.53
N GLU A 315 5.52 -19.67 6.38
CA GLU A 315 6.21 -20.40 5.32
C GLU A 315 7.23 -19.52 4.60
N LEU A 316 6.83 -18.30 4.23
CA LEU A 316 7.69 -17.29 3.66
C LEU A 316 8.79 -16.91 4.64
N LYS A 317 8.46 -16.74 5.93
CA LYS A 317 9.45 -16.45 6.97
C LYS A 317 10.50 -17.56 7.08
N MET A 318 10.07 -18.82 7.13
CA MET A 318 10.99 -19.97 7.16
C MET A 318 11.87 -20.02 5.90
N THR A 319 11.31 -19.71 4.73
CA THR A 319 12.06 -19.67 3.47
C THR A 319 13.11 -18.55 3.46
N MET A 320 12.76 -17.36 3.93
CA MET A 320 13.68 -16.24 4.11
C MET A 320 14.81 -16.61 5.10
N GLU A 321 14.48 -17.25 6.22
CA GLU A 321 15.47 -17.68 7.23
C GLU A 321 16.43 -18.74 6.66
N ALA A 322 15.93 -19.71 5.90
CA ALA A 322 16.75 -20.69 5.18
C ALA A 322 17.67 -20.01 4.13
N GLY A 323 17.22 -18.90 3.55
CA GLY A 323 18.01 -18.02 2.68
C GLY A 323 19.05 -17.16 3.41
N GLY A 324 19.05 -17.16 4.75
CA GLY A 324 19.93 -16.35 5.60
C GLY A 324 19.38 -14.96 5.94
N PHE A 325 18.11 -14.69 5.67
CA PHE A 325 17.42 -13.44 5.99
C PHE A 325 16.57 -13.57 7.26
N ASP A 326 16.94 -12.83 8.31
CA ASP A 326 16.19 -12.78 9.57
C ASP A 326 15.32 -11.52 9.64
N VAL A 327 14.01 -11.70 9.57
CA VAL A 327 12.99 -10.63 9.59
C VAL A 327 13.01 -9.85 10.91
N GLU A 328 13.20 -10.51 12.04
CA GLU A 328 13.22 -9.86 13.36
C GLU A 328 14.47 -8.99 13.51
N LYS A 329 15.62 -9.50 13.07
CA LYS A 329 16.85 -8.74 13.05
C LYS A 329 16.79 -7.58 12.05
N ALA A 330 16.13 -7.78 10.90
CA ALA A 330 15.98 -6.76 9.87
C ALA A 330 15.07 -5.60 10.30
N SER A 331 14.01 -5.90 11.06
CA SER A 331 13.06 -4.92 11.59
C SER A 331 13.50 -4.27 12.91
N LYS A 332 14.53 -4.82 13.57
CA LYS A 332 15.01 -4.32 14.86
C LYS A 332 15.52 -2.88 14.78
N ALA A 333 14.78 -1.97 15.42
CA ALA A 333 15.18 -0.60 15.67
C ALA A 333 14.94 -0.24 17.14
N TYR A 334 15.85 0.51 17.75
CA TYR A 334 15.66 0.97 19.15
C TYR A 334 14.47 1.93 19.25
N ILE A 335 14.31 2.81 18.26
CA ILE A 335 13.10 3.59 18.00
C ILE A 335 12.85 3.47 16.51
N SER A 336 11.64 3.06 16.12
CA SER A 336 11.26 3.00 14.72
C SER A 336 11.12 4.42 14.17
N THR A 337 11.80 4.71 13.07
CA THR A 337 11.75 5.99 12.36
C THR A 337 11.38 5.74 10.90
N PRO A 338 10.93 6.76 10.14
CA PRO A 338 10.67 6.61 8.70
C PRO A 338 11.91 6.10 7.93
N THR A 339 13.11 6.46 8.39
CA THR A 339 14.37 5.97 7.80
C THR A 339 14.58 4.46 8.06
N SER A 340 14.42 4.00 9.31
CA SER A 340 14.61 2.58 9.63
C SER A 340 13.54 1.71 8.99
N PHE A 341 12.29 2.19 8.98
CA PHE A 341 11.18 1.50 8.31
C PHE A 341 11.39 1.41 6.81
N CYS A 342 11.73 2.52 6.13
CA CYS A 342 12.06 2.48 4.69
C CYS A 342 13.20 1.49 4.38
N ALA A 343 14.24 1.44 5.22
CA ALA A 343 15.34 0.49 5.05
C ALA A 343 14.88 -0.96 5.25
N PHE A 344 14.03 -1.24 6.23
CA PHE A 344 13.42 -2.54 6.44
C PHE A 344 12.57 -2.97 5.24
N SER A 345 11.67 -2.11 4.76
CA SER A 345 10.81 -2.39 3.60
C SER A 345 11.60 -2.68 2.33
N LYS A 346 12.69 -1.94 2.09
CA LYS A 346 13.60 -2.21 0.94
C LYS A 346 14.31 -3.55 1.06
N LYS A 347 14.70 -3.95 2.28
CA LYS A 347 15.30 -5.28 2.52
C LYS A 347 14.30 -6.39 2.22
N ILE A 348 13.05 -6.25 2.65
CA ILE A 348 11.98 -7.20 2.31
C ILE A 348 11.78 -7.27 0.80
N GLN A 349 11.64 -6.12 0.13
CA GLN A 349 11.50 -6.06 -1.33
C GLN A 349 12.66 -6.78 -2.06
N SER A 350 13.91 -6.53 -1.63
CA SER A 350 15.09 -7.19 -2.19
C SER A 350 15.12 -8.69 -1.94
N GLU A 351 14.72 -9.14 -0.76
CA GLU A 351 14.70 -10.57 -0.44
C GLU A 351 13.64 -11.31 -1.24
N LEU A 352 12.42 -10.77 -1.35
CA LEU A 352 11.38 -11.37 -2.19
C LEU A 352 11.80 -11.45 -3.66
N LEU A 353 12.42 -10.39 -4.19
CA LEU A 353 12.96 -10.41 -5.56
C LEU A 353 14.01 -11.52 -5.74
N HIS A 354 14.89 -11.69 -4.75
CA HIS A 354 15.94 -12.72 -4.76
C HIS A 354 15.37 -14.13 -4.71
N LEU A 355 14.37 -14.39 -3.86
CA LEU A 355 13.69 -15.68 -3.77
C LEU A 355 13.00 -16.04 -5.09
N ASN A 356 12.23 -15.11 -5.67
CA ASN A 356 11.56 -15.31 -6.96
C ASN A 356 12.56 -15.55 -8.10
N THR A 357 13.62 -14.75 -8.18
CA THR A 357 14.65 -14.93 -9.23
C THR A 357 15.34 -16.30 -9.12
N LYS A 358 15.57 -16.80 -7.91
CA LYS A 358 16.14 -18.13 -7.69
C LYS A 358 15.18 -19.23 -8.15
N GLN A 359 13.90 -19.10 -7.85
CA GLN A 359 12.87 -20.04 -8.25
C GLN A 359 12.78 -20.12 -9.78
N ASP A 360 12.70 -18.98 -10.47
CA ASP A 360 12.68 -18.90 -11.94
C ASP A 360 13.88 -19.64 -12.57
N ILE A 361 15.08 -19.46 -12.01
CA ILE A 361 16.30 -20.13 -12.50
C ILE A 361 16.23 -21.65 -12.28
N VAL A 362 15.67 -22.10 -11.17
CA VAL A 362 15.51 -23.53 -10.87
C VAL A 362 14.51 -24.17 -11.84
N GLU A 363 13.38 -23.49 -12.08
CA GLU A 363 12.34 -23.97 -13.00
C GLU A 363 12.81 -24.00 -14.45
N GLN A 364 13.52 -22.97 -14.92
CA GLN A 364 14.13 -22.97 -16.27
C GLN A 364 15.10 -24.15 -16.45
N ARG A 365 15.93 -24.45 -15.45
CA ARG A 365 16.86 -25.60 -15.51
C ARG A 365 16.15 -26.95 -15.53
N GLN A 366 14.99 -27.06 -14.89
CA GLN A 366 14.17 -28.27 -14.90
C GLN A 366 13.44 -28.45 -16.23
N ASN A 367 12.98 -27.35 -16.84
CA ASN A 367 12.30 -27.36 -18.14
C ASN A 367 13.25 -27.54 -19.33
N ASP A 368 14.50 -27.06 -19.23
CA ASP A 368 15.54 -27.22 -20.25
C ASP A 368 16.28 -28.57 -20.15
N ALA A 369 15.96 -29.42 -19.17
CA ALA A 369 16.54 -30.75 -19.07
C ALA A 369 15.85 -31.69 -20.09
N PRO A 370 16.54 -32.14 -21.17
CA PRO A 370 15.97 -33.16 -22.03
C PRO A 370 15.82 -34.46 -21.23
N ASP A 371 14.69 -35.13 -21.41
CA ASP A 371 14.39 -36.46 -20.89
C ASP A 371 15.56 -37.41 -21.21
N ARG A 372 16.46 -37.57 -20.24
CA ARG A 372 17.62 -38.47 -20.30
C ARG A 372 17.70 -39.20 -18.98
N SER A 373 17.51 -40.52 -19.10
CA SER A 373 17.76 -41.52 -18.07
C SER A 373 19.11 -41.30 -17.37
N PRO A 374 19.24 -41.70 -16.09
CA PRO A 374 20.34 -41.28 -15.24
C PRO A 374 21.62 -42.05 -15.61
N ALA A 375 22.49 -41.41 -16.39
CA ALA A 375 23.90 -41.79 -16.45
C ALA A 375 24.72 -40.58 -16.93
N ILE A 376 25.90 -40.42 -16.32
CA ILE A 376 26.95 -39.44 -16.62
C ILE A 376 26.80 -38.11 -15.87
N GLU A 377 26.72 -38.18 -14.54
CA GLU A 377 27.14 -37.10 -13.64
C GLU A 377 28.53 -37.40 -13.04
N ILE A 378 29.48 -37.81 -13.88
CA ILE A 378 30.88 -37.99 -13.49
C ILE A 378 31.77 -37.62 -14.69
N ASP A 379 31.92 -36.34 -15.03
CA ASP A 379 33.11 -35.93 -15.80
C ASP A 379 33.47 -34.43 -15.76
N PHE A 380 32.58 -33.52 -15.33
CA PHE A 380 32.92 -32.09 -15.38
C PHE A 380 33.94 -31.67 -14.30
N LYS A 381 33.81 -32.16 -13.07
CA LYS A 381 34.79 -31.89 -11.99
C LYS A 381 36.14 -32.60 -12.22
N ALA A 382 36.15 -33.70 -12.97
CA ALA A 382 37.38 -34.40 -13.36
C ALA A 382 38.12 -33.61 -14.45
N ARG A 383 37.42 -33.23 -15.53
CA ARG A 383 37.98 -32.39 -16.61
C ARG A 383 38.47 -31.02 -16.13
N LEU A 384 37.78 -30.38 -15.18
CA LEU A 384 38.22 -29.09 -14.63
C LEU A 384 39.51 -29.20 -13.80
N ARG A 385 39.75 -30.35 -13.15
CA ARG A 385 41.01 -30.61 -12.41
C ARG A 385 42.18 -30.90 -13.35
N ASP A 386 41.96 -31.60 -14.46
CA ASP A 386 43.03 -31.86 -15.43
C ASP A 386 43.48 -30.58 -16.14
N ILE A 387 42.55 -29.70 -16.51
CA ILE A 387 42.86 -28.40 -17.14
C ILE A 387 43.64 -27.48 -16.18
N THR A 388 43.30 -27.48 -14.89
CA THR A 388 43.97 -26.64 -13.88
C THR A 388 45.31 -27.20 -13.39
N GLN A 389 45.56 -28.51 -13.54
CA GLN A 389 46.86 -29.12 -13.23
C GLN A 389 47.87 -29.04 -14.39
N GLU A 390 47.43 -29.09 -15.65
CA GLU A 390 48.33 -28.87 -16.80
C GLU A 390 48.85 -27.43 -16.84
N SER A 391 48.02 -26.46 -16.48
CA SER A 391 48.39 -25.03 -16.41
C SER A 391 49.53 -24.75 -15.43
N ARG A 392 49.56 -25.45 -14.27
CA ARG A 392 50.60 -25.26 -13.24
C ARG A 392 51.94 -25.94 -13.58
N LYS A 393 51.94 -27.01 -14.39
CA LYS A 393 53.18 -27.69 -14.80
C LYS A 393 53.92 -26.98 -15.95
N VAL A 394 53.27 -26.07 -16.66
CA VAL A 394 53.88 -25.27 -17.75
C VAL A 394 54.55 -24.01 -17.21
N GLU A 395 54.02 -23.38 -16.14
CA GLU A 395 54.65 -22.22 -15.50
C GLU A 395 55.90 -22.59 -14.68
N GLU A 396 55.91 -23.74 -13.99
CA GLU A 396 57.10 -24.21 -13.26
C GLU A 396 58.24 -24.74 -14.16
N ARG A 397 57.99 -24.98 -15.45
CA ARG A 397 59.03 -25.38 -16.42
C ARG A 397 59.72 -24.20 -17.12
N ASN A 398 59.14 -22.99 -17.08
CA ASN A 398 59.68 -21.81 -17.75
C ASN A 398 60.50 -20.88 -16.83
N GLU A 399 60.59 -21.14 -15.52
CA GLU A 399 61.38 -20.35 -14.57
C GLU A 399 62.76 -20.98 -14.19
N VAL A 400 63.17 -22.09 -14.79
CA VAL A 400 64.43 -22.80 -14.42
C VAL A 400 65.54 -22.71 -15.48
N ASP A 401 65.34 -22.06 -16.64
CA ASP A 401 66.33 -22.10 -17.74
C ASP A 401 66.84 -20.74 -18.24
N THR A 402 67.19 -19.84 -17.32
CA THR A 402 68.19 -18.78 -17.60
C THR A 402 69.20 -18.68 -16.46
N GLY A 403 70.06 -19.69 -16.36
CA GLY A 403 71.29 -19.64 -15.57
C GLY A 403 72.42 -18.90 -16.29
N PHE A 404 73.02 -17.94 -15.57
CA PHE A 404 74.46 -17.64 -15.54
C PHE A 404 75.25 -17.42 -16.85
N VAL A 405 75.72 -16.18 -17.09
CA VAL A 405 77.16 -15.84 -17.35
C VAL A 405 77.38 -14.35 -16.96
N ARG A 406 78.00 -14.01 -15.82
CA ARG A 406 79.44 -13.76 -15.57
C ARG A 406 80.01 -12.44 -16.13
N ARG A 407 80.35 -11.54 -15.19
CA ARG A 407 81.51 -10.63 -15.09
C ARG A 407 81.97 -9.86 -16.35
N ARG A 408 81.94 -8.53 -16.26
CA ARG A 408 83.10 -7.73 -15.83
C ARG A 408 82.69 -6.33 -15.41
#